data_AF-A0A4Y7RMC3-F1
#
_entry.id   AF-A0A4Y7RMC3-F1
#
_cell.length_a   1.000
_cell.length_b   1.000
_cell.length_c   1.000
_cell.angle_alpha   90.00
_cell.angle_beta   90.00
_cell.angle_gamma   90.00
#
_symmetry.space_group_name_H-M   'P 1'
#
loop_
_entity.id
_entity.type
_entity.pdbx_description
1 polymer ?
#
loop_
_entity_poly.entity_id
_entity_poly.type
_entity_poly.pdbx_seq_one_letter_code
_entity_poly.pdbx_strand_id
1 'polypeptide(L)'
;MNDGENNLEKLIGALRHPEPQTRLRAAWLLGVKKDAGAVAPLVKSLGENRDDPYILATIATALGMIGDIRALDEVMALLKHSYPVVRTAAAEAIGLLGNVGCAEPLKSALKDRNMSVRRAAAKALKNLTRQS
;
A
#
# COMPACT_ATOMS: atom_id res chain seq x y z
N MET A 1 -8.41 -27.91 -11.72
CA MET A 1 -7.57 -27.22 -10.71
C MET A 1 -7.31 -25.84 -11.25
N ASN A 2 -7.67 -24.81 -10.49
CA ASN A 2 -7.71 -23.42 -10.95
C ASN A 2 -6.30 -22.86 -11.15
N ASP A 3 -5.92 -22.57 -12.39
CA ASP A 3 -4.67 -21.86 -12.70
C ASP A 3 -4.59 -20.50 -12.01
N GLY A 4 -5.74 -19.90 -11.64
CA GLY A 4 -5.83 -18.67 -10.88
C GLY A 4 -5.36 -18.77 -9.43
N GLU A 5 -5.76 -19.82 -8.70
CA GLU A 5 -5.41 -20.04 -7.29
C GLU A 5 -3.92 -20.42 -7.14
N ASN A 6 -3.42 -21.28 -8.04
CA ASN A 6 -2.00 -21.67 -8.08
C ASN A 6 -1.08 -20.46 -8.33
N ASN A 7 -1.53 -19.50 -9.15
CA ASN A 7 -0.77 -18.28 -9.41
C ASN A 7 -0.79 -17.29 -8.24
N LEU A 8 -1.86 -17.24 -7.44
CA LEU A 8 -1.92 -16.39 -6.24
C LEU A 8 -0.95 -16.90 -5.16
N GLU A 9 -0.98 -18.19 -4.86
CA GLU A 9 -0.08 -18.81 -3.87
C GLU A 9 1.40 -18.64 -4.25
N LYS A 10 1.74 -18.82 -5.53
CA LYS A 10 3.09 -18.56 -6.05
C LYS A 10 3.55 -17.12 -5.81
N LEU A 11 2.68 -16.14 -6.09
CA LEU A 11 2.98 -14.74 -5.87
C LEU A 11 3.12 -14.41 -4.38
N ILE A 12 2.28 -15.01 -3.53
CA ILE A 12 2.42 -14.88 -2.07
C ILE A 12 3.77 -15.45 -1.60
N GLY A 13 4.17 -16.62 -2.09
CA GLY A 13 5.48 -17.20 -1.79
C GLY A 13 6.65 -16.30 -2.23
N ALA A 14 6.51 -15.65 -3.40
CA ALA A 14 7.53 -14.75 -3.94
C ALA A 14 7.73 -13.45 -3.13
N LEU A 15 6.82 -13.09 -2.22
CA LEU A 15 7.00 -11.96 -1.28
C LEU A 15 8.19 -12.15 -0.34
N ARG A 16 8.67 -13.39 -0.16
CA ARG A 16 9.81 -13.74 0.70
C ARG A 16 11.07 -14.10 -0.06
N HIS A 17 11.09 -13.86 -1.37
CA HIS A 17 12.23 -14.20 -2.19
C HIS A 17 13.47 -13.40 -1.75
N PRO A 18 14.68 -14.01 -1.73
CA PRO A 18 15.91 -13.32 -1.32
C PRO A 18 16.21 -12.09 -2.18
N GLU A 19 15.89 -12.17 -3.47
CA GLU A 19 16.06 -11.05 -4.41
C GLU A 19 14.96 -9.97 -4.24
N PRO A 20 15.34 -8.71 -3.95
CA PRO A 20 14.38 -7.62 -3.75
C PRO A 20 13.49 -7.36 -4.97
N GLN A 21 14.03 -7.47 -6.19
CA GLN A 21 13.27 -7.25 -7.42
C GLN A 21 12.12 -8.24 -7.56
N THR A 22 12.34 -9.49 -7.16
CA THR A 22 11.30 -10.53 -7.18
C THR A 22 10.21 -10.25 -6.15
N ARG A 23 10.57 -9.79 -4.95
CA ARG A 23 9.58 -9.33 -3.95
C ARG A 23 8.73 -8.18 -4.45
N LEU A 24 9.37 -7.17 -5.07
CA LEU A 24 8.70 -5.99 -5.62
C LEU A 24 7.69 -6.39 -6.70
N ARG A 25 8.13 -7.21 -7.67
CA ARG A 25 7.26 -7.72 -8.74
C ARG A 25 6.09 -8.51 -8.18
N ALA A 26 6.33 -9.35 -7.18
CA ALA A 26 5.27 -10.12 -6.52
C ALA A 26 4.24 -9.20 -5.88
N ALA A 27 4.66 -8.24 -5.05
CA ALA A 27 3.77 -7.28 -4.41
C ALA A 27 2.96 -6.46 -5.43
N TRP A 28 3.61 -5.96 -6.48
CA TRP A 28 2.94 -5.24 -7.56
C TRP A 28 1.86 -6.10 -8.25
N LEU A 29 2.20 -7.33 -8.65
CA LEU A 29 1.28 -8.23 -9.34
C LEU A 29 0.08 -8.60 -8.46
N LEU A 30 0.28 -8.79 -7.16
CA LEU A 30 -0.81 -9.02 -6.21
C LEU A 30 -1.78 -7.82 -6.16
N GLY A 31 -1.24 -6.60 -6.16
CA GLY A 31 -2.03 -5.37 -6.27
C GLY A 31 -2.82 -5.27 -7.57
N VAL A 32 -2.19 -5.59 -8.71
CA VAL A 32 -2.83 -5.60 -10.03
C VAL A 32 -3.95 -6.64 -10.13
N LYS A 33 -3.78 -7.81 -9.52
CA LYS A 33 -4.84 -8.84 -9.47
C LYS A 33 -6.06 -8.41 -8.67
N LYS A 34 -5.88 -7.45 -7.73
CA LYS A 34 -6.95 -6.95 -6.83
C LYS A 34 -7.65 -8.05 -6.05
N ASP A 35 -6.92 -9.10 -5.70
CA ASP A 35 -7.46 -10.23 -4.96
C ASP A 35 -7.41 -9.93 -3.44
N ALA A 36 -8.56 -9.97 -2.78
CA ALA A 36 -8.68 -9.75 -1.34
C ALA A 36 -7.94 -10.82 -0.50
N GLY A 37 -7.67 -12.00 -1.08
CA GLY A 37 -6.83 -13.04 -0.47
C GLY A 37 -5.36 -12.63 -0.31
N ALA A 38 -4.90 -11.63 -1.08
CA ALA A 38 -3.53 -11.12 -0.98
C ALA A 38 -3.32 -10.14 0.19
N VAL A 39 -4.39 -9.62 0.80
CA VAL A 39 -4.32 -8.56 1.82
C VAL A 39 -3.52 -8.99 3.05
N ALA A 40 -3.90 -10.11 3.68
CA ALA A 40 -3.21 -10.60 4.88
C ALA A 40 -1.73 -10.96 4.61
N PRO A 41 -1.38 -11.65 3.50
CA PRO A 41 0.02 -11.85 3.11
C PRO A 41 0.81 -10.55 2.90
N LEU A 42 0.22 -9.55 2.24
CA LEU A 42 0.86 -8.26 2.00
C LEU A 42 1.07 -7.49 3.31
N VAL A 43 0.08 -7.45 4.19
CA VAL A 43 0.19 -6.86 5.54
C VAL A 43 1.30 -7.55 6.35
N LYS A 44 1.37 -8.88 6.32
CA LYS A 44 2.46 -9.62 6.97
C LYS A 44 3.83 -9.23 6.37
N SER A 45 3.90 -9.07 5.06
CA SER A 45 5.13 -8.69 4.35
C SER A 45 5.62 -7.27 4.71
N LEU A 46 4.74 -6.33 5.05
CA LEU A 46 5.14 -5.02 5.60
C LEU A 46 5.96 -5.19 6.89
N GLY A 47 5.57 -6.15 7.74
CA GLY A 47 6.28 -6.44 8.99
C GLY A 47 7.63 -7.12 8.77
N GLU A 48 7.75 -7.95 7.72
CA GLU A 48 8.96 -8.72 7.39
C GLU A 48 10.02 -7.91 6.63
N ASN A 49 9.63 -6.82 5.94
CA ASN A 49 10.51 -6.05 5.05
C ASN A 49 10.75 -4.61 5.54
N ARG A 50 10.85 -4.39 6.86
CA ARG A 50 10.93 -3.04 7.46
C ARG A 50 12.13 -2.19 7.00
N ASP A 51 13.19 -2.84 6.55
CA ASP A 51 14.46 -2.17 6.22
C ASP A 51 14.53 -1.65 4.77
N ASP A 52 13.59 -2.05 3.90
CA ASP A 52 13.59 -1.69 2.49
C ASP A 52 12.40 -0.74 2.17
N PRO A 53 12.64 0.56 1.97
CA PRO A 53 11.56 1.52 1.75
C PRO A 53 10.86 1.34 0.40
N TYR A 54 11.50 0.71 -0.59
CA TYR A 54 10.89 0.52 -1.91
C TYR A 54 9.89 -0.63 -1.90
N ILE A 55 10.21 -1.73 -1.20
CA ILE A 55 9.26 -2.84 -1.04
C ILE A 55 8.07 -2.41 -0.17
N LEU A 56 8.30 -1.66 0.92
CA LEU A 56 7.20 -1.12 1.74
C LEU A 56 6.27 -0.21 0.95
N ALA A 57 6.85 0.70 0.14
CA ALA A 57 6.06 1.56 -0.74
C ALA A 57 5.24 0.74 -1.75
N THR A 58 5.84 -0.27 -2.36
CA THR A 58 5.16 -1.14 -3.33
C THR A 58 4.03 -1.94 -2.69
N ILE A 59 4.24 -2.47 -1.49
CA ILE A 59 3.19 -3.18 -0.74
C ILE A 59 2.05 -2.23 -0.38
N ALA A 60 2.34 -1.01 0.08
CA ALA A 60 1.32 -0.01 0.36
C ALA A 60 0.48 0.32 -0.88
N THR A 61 1.13 0.56 -2.03
CA THR A 61 0.45 0.75 -3.31
C THR A 61 -0.42 -0.44 -3.68
N ALA A 62 0.08 -1.67 -3.53
CA ALA A 62 -0.68 -2.88 -3.82
C ALA A 62 -1.94 -3.00 -2.96
N LEU A 63 -1.84 -2.74 -1.65
CA LEU A 63 -2.97 -2.73 -0.72
C LEU A 63 -4.02 -1.67 -1.12
N GLY A 64 -3.56 -0.48 -1.52
CA GLY A 64 -4.44 0.56 -2.06
C GLY A 64 -5.15 0.14 -3.35
N MET A 65 -4.46 -0.56 -4.27
CA MET A 65 -5.04 -1.05 -5.51
C MET A 65 -6.09 -2.14 -5.30
N ILE A 66 -5.87 -3.01 -4.30
CA ILE A 66 -6.84 -4.04 -3.89
C ILE A 66 -8.10 -3.37 -3.33
N GLY A 67 -7.95 -2.28 -2.58
CA GLY A 67 -9.10 -1.49 -2.10
C GLY A 67 -9.78 -2.09 -0.86
N ASP A 68 -9.14 -3.03 -0.18
CA ASP A 68 -9.69 -3.69 1.00
C ASP A 68 -9.33 -2.92 2.28
N ILE A 69 -10.35 -2.41 2.96
CA ILE A 69 -10.23 -1.60 4.18
C ILE A 69 -9.61 -2.36 5.36
N ARG A 70 -9.49 -3.70 5.31
CA ARG A 70 -8.80 -4.49 6.34
C ARG A 70 -7.32 -4.13 6.47
N ALA A 71 -6.72 -3.53 5.45
CA ALA A 71 -5.32 -3.08 5.46
C ALA A 71 -5.13 -1.63 5.94
N LEU A 72 -6.22 -0.94 6.29
CA LEU A 72 -6.21 0.50 6.45
C LEU A 72 -5.32 0.96 7.60
N ASP A 73 -5.36 0.26 8.73
CA ASP A 73 -4.60 0.61 9.92
C ASP A 73 -3.09 0.51 9.67
N GLU A 74 -2.66 -0.55 8.97
CA GLU A 74 -1.26 -0.72 8.60
C GLU A 74 -0.81 0.32 7.57
N VAL A 75 -1.63 0.64 6.57
CA VAL A 75 -1.31 1.68 5.60
C VAL A 75 -1.27 3.06 6.26
N MET A 76 -2.15 3.35 7.21
CA MET A 76 -2.13 4.60 7.99
C MET A 76 -0.84 4.75 8.81
N ALA A 77 -0.34 3.65 9.40
CA ALA A 77 0.93 3.69 10.14
C ALA A 77 2.11 4.13 9.25
N LEU A 78 2.08 3.79 7.96
CA LEU A 78 3.13 4.16 6.99
C LEU A 78 3.19 5.66 6.67
N LEU A 79 2.13 6.44 6.96
CA LEU A 79 2.17 7.91 6.83
C LEU A 79 3.21 8.57 7.74
N LYS A 80 3.68 7.88 8.79
CA LYS A 80 4.69 8.38 9.72
C LYS A 80 6.09 7.81 9.45
N HIS A 81 6.27 7.07 8.36
CA HIS A 81 7.54 6.41 8.06
C HIS A 81 8.67 7.40 7.76
N SER A 82 9.92 7.05 8.11
CA SER A 82 11.09 7.92 7.93
C SER A 82 11.33 8.30 6.47
N TYR A 83 11.10 7.36 5.55
CA TYR A 83 11.34 7.53 4.12
C TYR A 83 10.14 8.18 3.39
N PRO A 84 10.34 9.28 2.64
CA PRO A 84 9.26 9.96 1.93
C PRO A 84 8.56 9.10 0.88
N VAL A 85 9.25 8.16 0.24
CA VAL A 85 8.66 7.26 -0.75
C VAL A 85 7.55 6.39 -0.13
N VAL A 86 7.78 5.89 1.09
CA VAL A 86 6.80 5.10 1.85
C VAL A 86 5.60 5.96 2.26
N ARG A 87 5.85 7.17 2.78
CA ARG A 87 4.77 8.10 3.14
C ARG A 87 3.92 8.51 1.94
N THR A 88 4.55 8.69 0.77
CA THR A 88 3.85 9.02 -0.48
C THR A 88 2.94 7.88 -0.89
N ALA A 89 3.47 6.65 -0.95
CA ALA A 89 2.68 5.47 -1.29
C ALA A 89 1.52 5.23 -0.32
N ALA A 90 1.74 5.45 0.98
CA ALA A 90 0.70 5.36 2.00
C ALA A 90 -0.44 6.36 1.76
N ALA A 91 -0.11 7.63 1.49
CA ALA A 91 -1.11 8.65 1.19
C ALA A 91 -1.93 8.31 -0.07
N GLU A 92 -1.27 7.84 -1.13
CA GLU A 92 -1.95 7.39 -2.34
C GLU A 92 -2.87 6.19 -2.08
N ALA A 93 -2.38 5.19 -1.35
CA ALA A 93 -3.12 3.98 -1.02
C ALA A 93 -4.38 4.29 -0.20
N ILE A 94 -4.29 5.17 0.80
CA ILE A 94 -5.45 5.64 1.58
C ILE A 94 -6.49 6.30 0.67
N GLY A 95 -6.04 7.13 -0.28
CA GLY A 95 -6.94 7.76 -1.25
C GLY A 95 -7.65 6.77 -2.18
N LEU A 96 -7.07 5.59 -2.41
CA LEU A 96 -7.66 4.50 -3.17
C LEU A 96 -8.60 3.63 -2.31
N LEU A 97 -8.27 3.42 -1.04
CA LEU A 97 -9.10 2.69 -0.07
C LEU A 97 -10.41 3.43 0.25
N GLY A 98 -10.47 4.74 0.04
CA GLY A 98 -11.73 5.50 0.05
C GLY A 98 -12.35 5.75 1.42
N ASN A 99 -11.66 5.45 2.52
CA ASN A 99 -12.21 5.64 3.86
C ASN A 99 -12.12 7.10 4.32
N VAL A 100 -13.29 7.74 4.51
CA VAL A 100 -13.43 9.13 4.98
C VAL A 100 -12.78 9.35 6.36
N GLY A 101 -12.69 8.31 7.20
CA GLY A 101 -12.02 8.35 8.51
C GLY A 101 -10.53 8.72 8.44
N CYS A 102 -9.93 8.68 7.25
CA CYS A 102 -8.51 9.02 7.05
C CYS A 102 -8.27 10.49 6.69
N ALA A 103 -9.30 11.34 6.70
CA ALA A 103 -9.16 12.75 6.36
C ALA A 103 -8.15 13.48 7.27
N GLU A 104 -8.18 13.25 8.59
CA GLU A 104 -7.27 13.92 9.53
C GLU A 104 -5.79 13.49 9.38
N PRO A 105 -5.46 12.18 9.28
CA PRO A 105 -4.11 11.74 8.93
C PRO A 105 -3.59 12.35 7.61
N LEU A 106 -4.43 12.42 6.57
CA LEU A 106 -4.05 13.02 5.30
C LEU A 106 -3.86 14.54 5.39
N LYS A 107 -4.66 15.25 6.19
CA LYS A 107 -4.46 16.69 6.46
C LYS A 107 -3.11 16.96 7.12
N SER A 108 -2.65 16.06 7.98
CA SER A 108 -1.30 16.14 8.55
C SER A 108 -0.23 15.92 7.47
N ALA A 109 -0.42 14.95 6.57
CA ALA A 109 0.49 14.69 5.45
C ALA A 109 0.57 15.85 4.42
N LEU A 110 -0.44 16.74 4.35
CA LEU A 110 -0.35 17.99 3.57
C LEU A 110 0.75 18.93 4.07
N LYS A 111 1.18 18.80 5.32
CA LYS A 111 2.25 19.61 5.92
C LYS A 111 3.62 18.92 5.87
N ASP A 112 3.73 17.79 5.18
CA ASP A 112 5.00 17.05 5.07
C ASP A 112 6.09 17.89 4.41
N ARG A 113 7.33 17.73 4.89
CA ARG A 113 8.53 18.36 4.31
C ARG A 113 8.73 18.02 2.84
N ASN A 114 8.36 16.82 2.42
CA ASN A 114 8.53 16.34 1.07
C ASN A 114 7.33 16.71 0.18
N MET A 115 7.62 17.31 -0.99
CA MET A 115 6.59 17.77 -1.93
C MET A 115 5.72 16.65 -2.49
N SER A 116 6.28 15.46 -2.74
CA SER A 116 5.54 14.31 -3.27
C SER A 116 4.50 13.82 -2.27
N VAL A 117 4.87 13.76 -0.99
CA VAL A 117 3.93 13.39 0.10
C VAL A 117 2.77 14.38 0.16
N ARG A 118 3.06 15.69 0.12
CA ARG A 118 2.00 16.73 0.12
C ARG A 118 1.05 16.58 -1.07
N ARG A 119 1.59 16.32 -2.28
CA ARG A 119 0.81 16.13 -3.51
C ARG A 119 -0.08 14.89 -3.42
N ALA A 120 0.47 13.77 -2.95
CA ALA A 120 -0.28 12.53 -2.74
C ALA A 120 -1.43 12.73 -1.74
N ALA A 121 -1.16 13.40 -0.60
CA ALA A 121 -2.16 13.70 0.40
C ALA A 121 -3.29 14.59 -0.14
N ALA A 122 -2.96 15.63 -0.92
CA ALA A 122 -3.96 16.50 -1.54
C ALA A 122 -4.85 15.74 -2.54
N LYS A 123 -4.25 14.86 -3.36
CA LYS A 123 -4.97 13.99 -4.28
C LYS A 123 -5.89 13.02 -3.54
N ALA A 124 -5.39 12.39 -2.48
CA ALA A 124 -6.15 11.46 -1.66
C ALA A 124 -7.36 12.14 -1.00
N LEU A 125 -7.17 13.31 -0.39
CA LEU A 125 -8.27 14.09 0.19
C LEU A 125 -9.34 14.45 -0.84
N LYS A 126 -8.93 14.91 -2.03
CA LYS A 126 -9.86 15.18 -3.13
C LYS A 126 -10.65 13.94 -3.54
N ASN A 127 -10.03 12.75 -3.52
CA ASN A 127 -10.71 11.50 -3.84
C ASN A 127 -11.73 11.12 -2.76
N LEU A 128 -11.42 11.35 -1.48
CA LEU A 128 -12.35 11.09 -0.36
C LEU A 128 -13.58 12.00 -0.43
N THR A 129 -13.40 13.30 -0.71
CA THR A 129 -14.52 14.26 -0.80
C THR A 129 -15.42 14.06 -2.02
N ARG A 130 -14.99 13.26 -3.02
CA ARG A 130 -15.81 12.91 -4.19
C ARG A 130 -16.64 11.64 -3.98
N GLN A 131 -16.37 10.91 -2.90
CA GLN A 131 -17.02 9.63 -2.57
C GLN A 131 -18.03 9.76 -1.42
N SER A 132 -18.12 10.94 -0.80
CA SER A 132 -19.08 11.34 0.25
C SER A 132 -20.33 12.00 -0.32
#